data_AF-A0A1H1WRS9-F1
#
_entry.id   AF-A0A1H1WRS9-F1
#
_cell.length_a   1.000
_cell.length_b   1.000
_cell.length_c   1.000
_cell.angle_alpha   90.00
_cell.angle_beta   90.00
_cell.angle_gamma   90.00
#
_symmetry.space_group_name_H-M   'P 1'
#
loop_
_entity.id
_entity.type
_entity.pdbx_description
1 polymer ?
#
loop_
_entity_poly.entity_id
_entity_poly.type
_entity_poly.pdbx_seq_one_letter_code
_entity_poly.pdbx_strand_id
1 'polypeptide(L)'
;MEARQASAIASVVAWEALDSRGRPTVACRVQLGGGAVGRAIVPSGASTGAHEAVERRDGGERYDGWGVRGAVAAVTGELGPAVAGLDATDRAQVDTRLEDVDGTPDLARTGANAVLAISLASALAGAQALGRPLWQVLAAGEPGGVSSRRTLLPMPMVNIFSGGAHAAGAVDIQDVLAVPVGAESFAHALEIVARVRAATAGVLRRRGLSSALVADEGGLSAPLPDNEAAVGVVCEGIDAANLRPGVDVAVAVDLAASQFGTAQGRYHLRCEDRELDRAEWLGRLAAWCERYPIVSLEDVLHEDDWAGWTEAVTVLPDQCQLLGDDLFATHVERVREGIARRAANAVLVKPNQAGTLTRAERVVREAQSAGLGTVVSARSGDTEDTWLADLAVGWRAGQVKVGSTMRSERTAKWNRLLELEHDLGRNAVLAGPELFGRSTSVSGVRS
;
A
#
# COMPACT_ATOMS: atom_id res chain seq x y z
N MET A 1 29.05 25.97 -1.37
CA MET A 1 29.70 25.13 -2.39
C MET A 1 30.02 23.75 -1.80
N GLU A 2 30.70 23.69 -0.65
CA GLU A 2 30.99 22.43 0.07
C GLU A 2 29.74 21.62 0.48
N ALA A 3 28.69 22.27 1.03
CA ALA A 3 27.47 21.56 1.43
C ALA A 3 26.73 20.88 0.26
N ARG A 4 26.67 21.54 -0.91
CA ARG A 4 26.11 20.93 -2.15
C ARG A 4 27.00 19.83 -2.71
N GLN A 5 28.31 19.95 -2.54
CA GLN A 5 29.25 18.91 -2.98
C GLN A 5 29.15 17.65 -2.09
N ALA A 6 28.76 17.82 -0.82
CA ALA A 6 28.51 16.73 0.11
C ALA A 6 27.21 15.96 -0.19
N SER A 7 26.15 16.62 -0.65
CA SER A 7 24.87 15.98 -0.99
C SER A 7 24.74 15.57 -2.47
N ALA A 8 25.72 15.92 -3.31
CA ALA A 8 25.76 15.52 -4.71
C ALA A 8 25.91 14.00 -4.88
N ILE A 9 25.13 13.39 -5.78
CA ILE A 9 25.22 11.98 -6.14
C ILE A 9 26.58 11.69 -6.77
N ALA A 10 27.41 10.91 -6.08
CA ALA A 10 28.74 10.53 -6.53
C ALA A 10 28.73 9.21 -7.30
N SER A 11 27.90 8.24 -6.91
CA SER A 11 27.74 6.99 -7.65
C SER A 11 26.39 6.34 -7.43
N VAL A 12 25.95 5.60 -8.45
CA VAL A 12 24.74 4.77 -8.44
C VAL A 12 25.15 3.36 -8.84
N VAL A 13 24.81 2.37 -8.02
CA VAL A 13 25.11 0.95 -8.27
C VAL A 13 23.84 0.15 -8.10
N ALA A 14 23.51 -0.69 -9.07
CA ALA A 14 22.37 -1.60 -9.00
C ALA A 14 22.78 -3.07 -9.12
N TRP A 15 21.96 -3.93 -8.56
CA TRP A 15 22.06 -5.38 -8.71
C TRP A 15 20.66 -5.99 -8.70
N GLU A 16 20.59 -7.23 -9.14
CA GLU A 16 19.36 -8.01 -9.06
C GLU A 16 19.27 -8.67 -7.67
N ALA A 17 18.17 -8.40 -6.97
CA ALA A 17 17.79 -9.01 -5.70
C ALA A 17 16.58 -9.95 -5.89
N LEU A 18 16.11 -10.57 -4.81
CA LEU A 18 14.88 -11.36 -4.81
C LEU A 18 13.83 -10.69 -3.92
N ASP A 19 12.57 -10.71 -4.36
CA ASP A 19 11.41 -10.36 -3.55
C ASP A 19 11.00 -11.53 -2.63
N SER A 20 10.00 -11.30 -1.80
CA SER A 20 9.47 -12.28 -0.84
C SER A 20 8.81 -13.51 -1.49
N ARG A 21 8.58 -13.50 -2.80
CA ARG A 21 8.07 -14.65 -3.58
C ARG A 21 9.21 -15.38 -4.29
N GLY A 22 10.46 -14.97 -4.07
CA GLY A 22 11.63 -15.52 -4.73
C GLY A 22 11.77 -15.07 -6.20
N ARG A 23 11.06 -14.00 -6.61
CA ARG A 23 11.16 -13.46 -7.97
C ARG A 23 12.23 -12.36 -8.01
N PRO A 24 12.97 -12.21 -9.12
CA PRO A 24 13.93 -11.12 -9.25
C PRO A 24 13.31 -9.73 -9.08
N THR A 25 14.05 -8.80 -8.51
CA THR A 25 13.70 -7.37 -8.46
C THR A 25 14.95 -6.49 -8.47
N VAL A 26 14.79 -5.19 -8.66
CA VAL A 26 15.89 -4.23 -8.73
C VAL A 26 16.24 -3.73 -7.33
N ALA A 27 17.51 -3.88 -6.97
CA ALA A 27 18.11 -3.21 -5.82
C ALA A 27 19.10 -2.14 -6.30
N CYS A 28 19.15 -1.02 -5.58
CA CYS A 28 20.00 0.12 -5.90
C CYS A 28 20.67 0.68 -4.65
N ARG A 29 21.88 1.19 -4.82
CA ARG A 29 22.64 1.97 -3.84
C ARG A 29 23.09 3.28 -4.46
N VAL A 30 22.78 4.38 -3.79
CA VAL A 30 23.23 5.73 -4.15
C VAL A 30 24.19 6.20 -3.06
N GLN A 31 25.39 6.63 -3.46
CA GLN A 31 26.39 7.22 -2.58
C GLN A 31 26.62 8.68 -2.94
N LEU A 32 26.66 9.55 -1.93
CA LEU A 32 26.88 10.99 -2.10
C LEU A 32 28.34 11.37 -1.87
N GLY A 33 28.75 12.54 -2.35
CA GLY A 33 30.12 13.05 -2.22
C GLY A 33 30.59 13.20 -0.76
N GLY A 34 29.66 13.43 0.16
CA GLY A 34 29.90 13.53 1.61
C GLY A 34 29.92 12.17 2.34
N GLY A 35 29.77 11.06 1.63
CA GLY A 35 29.86 9.70 2.18
C GLY A 35 28.53 9.08 2.65
N ALA A 36 27.43 9.83 2.63
CA ALA A 36 26.10 9.26 2.87
C ALA A 36 25.72 8.24 1.78
N VAL A 37 24.99 7.20 2.17
CA VAL A 37 24.61 6.06 1.34
C VAL A 37 23.16 5.66 1.60
N GLY A 38 22.34 5.74 0.57
CA GLY A 38 21.00 5.17 0.57
C GLY A 38 20.96 3.86 -0.20
N ARG A 39 20.16 2.90 0.27
CA ARG A 39 19.93 1.60 -0.38
C ARG A 39 18.44 1.31 -0.41
N ALA A 40 17.95 0.78 -1.51
CA ALA A 40 16.56 0.39 -1.65
C ALA A 40 16.45 -0.82 -2.59
N ILE A 41 15.52 -1.71 -2.26
CA ILE A 41 15.04 -2.82 -3.08
C ILE A 41 13.57 -2.54 -3.39
N VAL A 42 13.20 -2.65 -4.67
CA VAL A 42 11.86 -2.26 -5.13
C VAL A 42 10.88 -3.45 -5.00
N PRO A 43 9.66 -3.25 -4.49
CA PRO A 43 8.63 -4.28 -4.44
C PRO A 43 7.99 -4.51 -5.81
N SER A 44 7.30 -5.64 -5.98
CA SER A 44 6.61 -6.02 -7.22
C SER A 44 5.21 -6.58 -6.95
N GLY A 45 4.24 -6.28 -7.81
CA GLY A 45 2.88 -6.80 -7.73
C GLY A 45 2.73 -8.26 -8.18
N ALA A 46 1.62 -8.90 -7.83
CA ALA A 46 1.15 -10.15 -8.46
C ALA A 46 0.26 -9.83 -9.66
N SER A 47 -0.66 -8.89 -9.48
CA SER A 47 -1.43 -8.23 -10.53
C SER A 47 -0.84 -6.83 -10.78
N THR A 48 -0.83 -6.42 -12.04
CA THR A 48 -0.50 -5.06 -12.48
C THR A 48 -1.71 -4.50 -13.20
N GLY A 49 -2.33 -3.45 -12.65
CA GLY A 49 -3.43 -2.75 -13.30
C GLY A 49 -3.00 -2.14 -14.63
N ALA A 50 -3.94 -1.92 -15.55
CA ALA A 50 -3.64 -1.45 -16.91
C ALA A 50 -3.03 -0.04 -16.95
N HIS A 51 -3.17 0.73 -15.87
CA HIS A 51 -2.78 2.13 -15.77
C HIS A 51 -1.56 2.36 -14.86
N GLU A 52 -0.89 1.29 -14.39
CA GLU A 52 0.34 1.38 -13.60
C GLU A 52 1.56 1.75 -14.45
N ALA A 53 2.57 2.36 -13.83
CA ALA A 53 3.90 2.44 -14.41
C ALA A 53 4.47 1.03 -14.64
N VAL A 54 5.17 0.84 -15.77
CA VAL A 54 5.51 -0.49 -16.28
C VAL A 54 6.77 -1.03 -15.61
N GLU A 55 6.62 -2.14 -14.90
CA GLU A 55 7.75 -2.93 -14.43
C GLU A 55 8.45 -3.62 -15.61
N ARG A 56 9.74 -3.35 -15.80
CA ARG A 56 10.52 -3.98 -16.86
C ARG A 56 11.04 -5.35 -16.43
N ARG A 57 10.61 -6.38 -17.17
CA ARG A 57 11.07 -7.78 -17.07
C ARG A 57 11.83 -8.19 -18.33
N ASP A 58 12.74 -9.14 -18.19
CA ASP A 58 13.61 -9.62 -19.28
C ASP A 58 12.87 -10.59 -20.24
N GLY A 59 11.87 -11.32 -19.74
CA GLY A 59 11.31 -12.46 -20.45
C GLY A 59 12.31 -13.62 -20.60
N GLY A 60 11.99 -14.59 -21.45
CA GLY A 60 12.86 -15.76 -21.72
C GLY A 60 12.87 -16.80 -20.59
N GLU A 61 13.89 -17.66 -20.57
CA GLU A 61 13.94 -18.83 -19.67
C GLU A 61 14.36 -18.49 -18.23
N ARG A 62 15.07 -17.39 -18.02
CA ARG A 62 15.67 -17.09 -16.73
C ARG A 62 14.61 -16.64 -15.73
N TYR A 63 14.51 -17.38 -14.62
CA TYR A 63 13.44 -17.20 -13.62
C TYR A 63 12.05 -17.20 -14.27
N ASP A 64 11.80 -18.09 -15.24
CA ASP A 64 10.51 -18.18 -15.95
C ASP A 64 10.05 -16.84 -16.56
N GLY A 65 11.01 -16.04 -17.03
CA GLY A 65 10.78 -14.73 -17.64
C GLY A 65 10.77 -13.55 -16.68
N TRP A 66 10.88 -13.80 -15.37
CA TRP A 66 10.85 -12.76 -14.32
C TRP A 66 12.19 -12.05 -14.08
N GLY A 67 13.24 -12.35 -14.84
CA GLY A 67 14.54 -11.64 -14.74
C GLY A 67 14.41 -10.12 -14.88
N VAL A 68 15.34 -9.36 -14.28
CA VAL A 68 15.35 -7.88 -14.34
C VAL A 68 16.73 -7.31 -14.71
N ARG A 69 17.58 -8.07 -15.41
CA ARG A 69 18.92 -7.61 -15.81
C ARG A 69 18.86 -6.41 -16.75
N GLY A 70 17.84 -6.32 -17.61
CA GLY A 70 17.62 -5.17 -18.47
C GLY A 70 17.35 -3.89 -17.67
N ALA A 71 16.55 -3.97 -16.60
CA ALA A 71 16.29 -2.85 -15.70
C ALA A 71 17.56 -2.47 -14.91
N VAL A 72 18.31 -3.44 -14.39
CA VAL A 72 19.61 -3.19 -13.71
C VAL A 72 20.64 -2.55 -14.66
N ALA A 73 20.66 -2.97 -15.92
CA ALA A 73 21.51 -2.37 -16.95
C ALA A 73 21.10 -0.92 -17.25
N ALA A 74 19.80 -0.61 -17.27
CA ALA A 74 19.31 0.76 -17.43
C ALA A 74 19.76 1.67 -16.27
N VAL A 75 19.72 1.18 -15.02
CA VAL A 75 20.26 1.91 -13.86
C VAL A 75 21.74 2.22 -14.04
N THR A 76 22.54 1.23 -14.43
CA THR A 76 24.00 1.37 -14.49
C THR A 76 24.47 2.18 -15.72
N GLY A 77 23.79 2.01 -16.86
CA GLY A 77 24.23 2.55 -18.14
C GLY A 77 23.69 3.94 -18.48
N GLU A 78 22.44 4.25 -18.13
CA GLU A 78 21.78 5.47 -18.60
C GLU A 78 21.27 6.34 -17.45
N LEU A 79 20.48 5.77 -16.53
CA LEU A 79 19.85 6.53 -15.45
C LEU A 79 20.88 7.02 -14.43
N GLY A 80 21.78 6.16 -13.98
CA GLY A 80 22.83 6.47 -13.00
C GLY A 80 23.75 7.62 -13.46
N PRO A 81 24.33 7.57 -14.67
CA PRO A 81 25.10 8.68 -15.23
C PRO A 81 24.29 9.97 -15.36
N ALA A 82 22.99 9.88 -15.67
CA ALA A 82 22.16 11.05 -15.86
C ALA A 82 21.83 11.81 -14.57
N VAL A 83 21.84 11.15 -13.41
CA VAL A 83 21.62 11.77 -12.09
C VAL A 83 22.92 12.07 -11.33
N ALA A 84 24.07 11.64 -11.84
CA ALA A 84 25.36 11.93 -11.21
C ALA A 84 25.60 13.45 -11.10
N GLY A 85 26.05 13.89 -9.92
CA GLY A 85 26.27 15.30 -9.60
C GLY A 85 25.01 16.08 -9.18
N LEU A 86 23.80 15.52 -9.33
CA LEU A 86 22.59 16.14 -8.79
C LEU A 86 22.56 16.08 -7.26
N ASP A 87 21.92 17.06 -6.64
CA ASP A 87 21.75 17.11 -5.18
C ASP A 87 20.67 16.11 -4.76
N ALA A 88 21.04 15.07 -4.01
CA ALA A 88 20.09 14.04 -3.58
C ALA A 88 19.03 14.57 -2.58
N THR A 89 19.22 15.76 -2.01
CA THR A 89 18.21 16.42 -1.18
C THR A 89 17.13 17.12 -2.02
N ASP A 90 17.40 17.39 -3.31
CA ASP A 90 16.40 17.86 -4.28
C ASP A 90 15.77 16.65 -4.99
N ARG A 91 14.91 15.93 -4.26
CA ARG A 91 14.22 14.74 -4.76
C ARG A 91 13.45 15.02 -6.05
N ALA A 92 12.81 16.19 -6.17
CA ALA A 92 12.03 16.54 -7.34
C ALA A 92 12.93 16.65 -8.59
N GLN A 93 14.10 17.28 -8.46
CA GLN A 93 15.07 17.34 -9.55
C GLN A 93 15.59 15.96 -9.96
N VAL A 94 15.91 15.08 -9.01
CA VAL A 94 16.35 13.71 -9.30
C VAL A 94 15.25 12.94 -10.02
N ASP A 95 14.02 12.96 -9.51
CA ASP A 95 12.89 12.23 -10.11
C ASP A 95 12.57 12.76 -11.51
N THR A 96 12.49 14.09 -11.71
CA THR A 96 12.30 14.69 -13.04
C THR A 96 13.38 14.27 -14.01
N ARG A 97 14.66 14.23 -13.58
CA ARG A 97 15.74 13.79 -14.45
C ARG A 97 15.59 12.32 -14.88
N LEU A 98 15.16 11.44 -13.97
CA LEU A 98 14.94 10.03 -14.29
C LEU A 98 13.78 9.87 -15.28
N GLU A 99 12.69 10.61 -15.08
CA GLU A 99 11.52 10.62 -15.96
C GLU A 99 11.86 11.17 -17.36
N ASP A 100 12.63 12.26 -17.44
CA ASP A 100 13.09 12.85 -18.70
C ASP A 100 13.99 11.91 -19.50
N VAL A 101 14.86 11.18 -18.79
CA VAL A 101 15.72 10.17 -19.40
C VAL A 101 14.84 9.08 -19.97
N ASP A 102 13.96 8.48 -19.18
CA ASP A 102 13.05 7.43 -19.66
C ASP A 102 12.20 7.91 -20.86
N GLY A 103 11.57 9.07 -20.75
CA GLY A 103 10.87 9.73 -21.84
C GLY A 103 9.50 9.12 -22.19
N THR A 104 9.02 8.08 -21.50
CA THR A 104 7.65 7.58 -21.65
C THR A 104 6.76 7.94 -20.46
N PRO A 105 5.44 8.13 -20.65
CA PRO A 105 4.54 8.47 -19.55
C PRO A 105 4.50 7.44 -18.42
N ASP A 106 4.65 6.16 -18.80
CA ASP A 106 4.51 4.96 -17.96
C ASP A 106 5.86 4.36 -17.53
N LEU A 107 6.99 5.00 -17.87
CA LEU A 107 8.34 4.55 -17.57
C LEU A 107 8.73 3.19 -18.19
N ALA A 108 8.08 2.80 -19.30
CA ALA A 108 8.26 1.50 -19.95
C ALA A 108 9.63 1.32 -20.61
N ARG A 109 10.33 2.39 -20.98
CA ARG A 109 11.59 2.27 -21.74
C ARG A 109 12.74 1.76 -20.87
N THR A 110 12.91 2.35 -19.69
CA THR A 110 13.94 1.98 -18.72
C THR A 110 13.40 1.04 -17.65
N GLY A 111 12.10 1.15 -17.33
CA GLY A 111 11.38 0.37 -16.33
C GLY A 111 11.12 1.17 -15.07
N ALA A 112 9.86 1.20 -14.63
CA ALA A 112 9.45 1.86 -13.39
C ALA A 112 10.19 1.31 -12.16
N ASN A 113 10.55 0.02 -12.18
CA ASN A 113 11.40 -0.62 -11.16
C ASN A 113 12.84 -0.09 -11.14
N ALA A 114 13.43 0.27 -12.29
CA ALA A 114 14.75 0.90 -12.36
C ALA A 114 14.71 2.35 -11.84
N VAL A 115 13.71 3.11 -12.28
CA VAL A 115 13.51 4.53 -11.90
C VAL A 115 13.24 4.65 -10.40
N LEU A 116 12.29 3.87 -9.87
CA LEU A 116 11.93 3.92 -8.46
C LEU A 116 13.11 3.55 -7.55
N ALA A 117 13.95 2.58 -7.96
CA ALA A 117 15.10 2.16 -7.16
C ALA A 117 16.08 3.31 -6.90
N ILE A 118 16.34 4.15 -7.92
CA ILE A 118 17.19 5.34 -7.78
C ILE A 118 16.48 6.44 -6.99
N SER A 119 15.18 6.66 -7.23
CA SER A 119 14.36 7.64 -6.49
C SER A 119 14.40 7.38 -4.98
N LEU A 120 14.12 6.14 -4.56
CA LEU A 120 14.18 5.71 -3.16
C LEU A 120 15.58 5.80 -2.57
N ALA A 121 16.58 5.22 -3.25
CA ALA A 121 17.95 5.22 -2.76
C ALA A 121 18.52 6.65 -2.63
N SER A 122 18.15 7.56 -3.52
CA SER A 122 18.55 8.98 -3.44
C SER A 122 17.89 9.67 -2.25
N ALA A 123 16.58 9.47 -2.04
CA ALA A 123 15.88 10.04 -0.89
C ALA A 123 16.44 9.54 0.46
N LEU A 124 16.78 8.26 0.56
CA LEU A 124 17.43 7.69 1.74
C LEU A 124 18.84 8.26 1.96
N ALA A 125 19.63 8.39 0.89
CA ALA A 125 20.97 8.97 0.96
C ALA A 125 20.91 10.45 1.39
N GLY A 126 19.97 11.21 0.82
CA GLY A 126 19.72 12.61 1.17
C GLY A 126 19.29 12.77 2.63
N ALA A 127 18.40 11.90 3.11
CA ALA A 127 17.99 11.91 4.52
C ALA A 127 19.17 11.64 5.47
N GLN A 128 20.02 10.66 5.14
CA GLN A 128 21.23 10.39 5.90
C GLN A 128 22.21 11.58 5.87
N ALA A 129 22.42 12.23 4.72
CA ALA A 129 23.28 13.41 4.62
C ALA A 129 22.77 14.60 5.45
N LEU A 130 21.45 14.73 5.61
CA LEU A 130 20.83 15.72 6.48
C LEU A 130 20.86 15.31 7.97
N GLY A 131 21.30 14.10 8.30
CA GLY A 131 21.28 13.57 9.66
C GLY A 131 19.87 13.39 10.22
N ARG A 132 18.88 13.14 9.35
CA ARG A 132 17.46 13.04 9.71
C ARG A 132 16.86 11.72 9.19
N PRO A 133 15.94 11.08 9.91
CA PRO A 133 15.21 9.93 9.39
C PRO A 133 14.33 10.35 8.20
N LEU A 134 14.07 9.43 7.28
CA LEU A 134 13.36 9.71 6.03
C LEU A 134 12.00 10.37 6.26
N TRP A 135 11.20 9.88 7.20
CA TRP A 135 9.87 10.44 7.49
C TRP A 135 9.92 11.95 7.84
N GLN A 136 10.97 12.42 8.51
CA GLN A 136 11.14 13.83 8.88
C GLN A 136 11.47 14.71 7.68
N VAL A 137 12.23 14.19 6.73
CA VAL A 137 12.56 14.89 5.49
C VAL A 137 11.32 15.04 4.64
N LEU A 138 10.51 13.99 4.55
CA LEU A 138 9.23 13.99 3.83
C LEU A 138 8.21 14.95 4.45
N ALA A 139 8.11 14.98 5.78
CA ALA A 139 7.21 15.88 6.49
C ALA A 139 7.59 17.37 6.38
N ALA A 140 8.86 17.69 6.06
CA ALA A 140 9.33 19.07 5.98
C ALA A 140 8.79 19.84 4.75
N GLY A 141 8.21 19.15 3.76
CA GLY A 141 7.57 19.74 2.59
C GLY A 141 6.15 20.26 2.81
N GLU A 142 5.59 20.11 4.02
CA GLU A 142 4.26 20.60 4.39
C GLU A 142 4.24 22.13 4.63
N PRO A 143 3.23 22.87 4.13
CA PRO A 143 2.96 24.24 4.56
C PRO A 143 2.73 24.27 6.09
N GLY A 144 3.66 24.86 6.84
CA GLY A 144 3.66 24.89 8.32
C GLY A 144 4.86 24.20 8.98
N GLY A 145 5.63 23.41 8.22
CA GLY A 145 6.84 22.74 8.69
C GLY A 145 6.60 21.70 9.80
N VAL A 146 7.68 21.14 10.33
CA VAL A 146 7.68 20.16 11.46
C VAL A 146 7.26 20.82 12.80
N SER A 147 6.81 22.08 12.78
CA SER A 147 6.62 22.88 13.97
C SER A 147 5.26 22.58 14.63
N SER A 148 5.32 21.97 15.83
CA SER A 148 4.28 21.83 16.87
C SER A 148 3.22 20.72 16.78
N ARG A 149 3.03 20.04 15.63
CA ARG A 149 2.03 18.97 15.54
C ARG A 149 2.62 17.62 15.96
N ARG A 150 1.90 16.87 16.80
CA ARG A 150 2.25 15.46 17.12
C ARG A 150 2.36 14.64 15.83
N THR A 151 3.30 13.71 15.82
CA THR A 151 3.56 12.82 14.68
C THR A 151 2.45 11.78 14.60
N LEU A 152 1.81 11.70 13.44
CA LEU A 152 0.72 10.77 13.19
C LEU A 152 1.30 9.41 12.79
N LEU A 153 1.00 8.37 13.55
CA LEU A 153 1.24 6.98 13.15
C LEU A 153 -0.01 6.45 12.44
N PRO A 154 0.14 5.75 11.31
CA PRO A 154 -0.99 5.29 10.52
C PRO A 154 -1.77 4.17 11.23
N MET A 155 -3.09 4.17 11.10
CA MET A 155 -3.96 3.07 11.48
C MET A 155 -3.63 1.85 10.60
N PRO A 156 -3.23 0.69 11.18
CA PRO A 156 -2.87 -0.47 10.40
C PRO A 156 -4.10 -1.24 9.93
N MET A 157 -4.17 -1.57 8.64
CA MET A 157 -5.09 -2.54 8.06
C MET A 157 -4.33 -3.85 7.87
N VAL A 158 -4.54 -4.80 8.77
CA VAL A 158 -3.70 -6.02 8.85
C VAL A 158 -4.41 -7.19 8.22
N ASN A 159 -3.80 -7.78 7.20
CA ASN A 159 -4.34 -8.93 6.50
C ASN A 159 -4.45 -10.15 7.45
N ILE A 160 -5.66 -10.71 7.60
CA ILE A 160 -5.92 -11.89 8.43
C ILE A 160 -6.18 -13.13 7.58
N PHE A 161 -6.96 -12.98 6.51
CA PHE A 161 -7.36 -14.06 5.62
C PHE A 161 -7.26 -13.63 4.16
N SER A 162 -6.74 -14.52 3.31
CA SER A 162 -6.50 -14.27 1.90
C SER A 162 -7.17 -15.30 1.00
N GLY A 163 -7.76 -14.81 -0.09
CA GLY A 163 -8.30 -15.55 -1.21
C GLY A 163 -7.71 -15.06 -2.53
N GLY A 164 -8.52 -15.05 -3.59
CA GLY A 164 -8.19 -14.46 -4.89
C GLY A 164 -6.82 -14.89 -5.43
N ALA A 165 -6.11 -13.93 -6.03
CA ALA A 165 -4.77 -14.14 -6.57
C ALA A 165 -3.72 -14.49 -5.48
N HIS A 166 -3.95 -14.06 -4.23
CA HIS A 166 -3.02 -14.28 -3.12
C HIS A 166 -3.04 -15.72 -2.57
N ALA A 167 -4.10 -16.48 -2.83
CA ALA A 167 -4.25 -17.83 -2.30
C ALA A 167 -4.91 -18.82 -3.28
N ALA A 168 -4.53 -18.74 -4.57
CA ALA A 168 -4.98 -19.64 -5.64
C ALA A 168 -6.53 -19.76 -5.76
N GLY A 169 -7.25 -18.71 -5.34
CA GLY A 169 -8.70 -18.59 -5.43
C GLY A 169 -9.47 -19.55 -4.53
N ALA A 170 -8.98 -19.80 -3.31
CA ALA A 170 -9.71 -20.55 -2.26
C ALA A 170 -11.09 -19.92 -1.92
N VAL A 171 -11.18 -18.60 -2.05
CA VAL A 171 -12.39 -17.78 -2.20
C VAL A 171 -12.11 -16.74 -3.29
N ASP A 172 -13.13 -16.06 -3.82
CA ASP A 172 -12.96 -15.10 -4.92
C ASP A 172 -12.36 -13.76 -4.44
N ILE A 173 -12.79 -13.28 -3.28
CA ILE A 173 -12.28 -12.02 -2.68
C ILE A 173 -10.81 -12.13 -2.30
N GLN A 174 -10.07 -11.02 -2.38
CA GLN A 174 -8.62 -11.03 -2.24
C GLN A 174 -8.18 -11.10 -0.78
N ASP A 175 -8.63 -10.19 0.09
CA ASP A 175 -8.22 -10.17 1.50
C ASP A 175 -9.33 -9.69 2.45
N VAL A 176 -9.33 -10.26 3.66
CA VAL A 176 -10.10 -9.79 4.81
C VAL A 176 -9.11 -9.37 5.90
N LEU A 177 -9.19 -8.11 6.28
CA LEU A 177 -8.23 -7.43 7.16
C LEU A 177 -8.88 -7.04 8.49
N ALA A 178 -8.11 -7.08 9.57
CA ALA A 178 -8.48 -6.54 10.87
C ALA A 178 -7.98 -5.09 11.01
N VAL A 179 -8.85 -4.23 11.52
CA VAL A 179 -8.59 -2.81 11.76
C VAL A 179 -8.77 -2.51 13.25
N PRO A 180 -7.71 -2.18 14.01
CA PRO A 180 -7.74 -2.03 15.46
C PRO A 180 -8.30 -0.67 15.92
N VAL A 181 -9.58 -0.42 15.62
CA VAL A 181 -10.26 0.88 15.86
C VAL A 181 -10.32 1.31 17.33
N GLY A 182 -10.22 0.38 18.28
CA GLY A 182 -10.20 0.66 19.72
C GLY A 182 -8.80 0.80 20.33
N ALA A 183 -7.73 0.76 19.52
CA ALA A 183 -6.37 0.85 20.03
C ALA A 183 -5.97 2.29 20.39
N GLU A 184 -5.16 2.43 21.43
CA GLU A 184 -4.71 3.73 21.96
C GLU A 184 -3.28 4.10 21.52
N SER A 185 -2.55 3.13 20.98
CA SER A 185 -1.17 3.24 20.51
C SER A 185 -0.93 2.25 19.38
N PHE A 186 0.08 2.48 18.57
CA PHE A 186 0.44 1.58 17.47
C PHE A 186 0.90 0.21 17.99
N ALA A 187 1.63 0.16 19.11
CA ALA A 187 1.97 -1.09 19.79
C ALA A 187 0.73 -1.88 20.24
N HIS A 188 -0.24 -1.21 20.87
CA HIS A 188 -1.51 -1.84 21.24
C HIS A 188 -2.27 -2.32 20.00
N ALA A 189 -2.30 -1.51 18.93
CA ALA A 189 -2.93 -1.86 17.66
C ALA A 189 -2.36 -3.14 17.06
N LEU A 190 -1.03 -3.30 17.02
CA LEU A 190 -0.38 -4.51 16.52
C LEU A 190 -0.56 -5.72 17.42
N GLU A 191 -0.58 -5.54 18.75
CA GLU A 191 -0.85 -6.63 19.68
C GLU A 191 -2.25 -7.23 19.42
N ILE A 192 -3.28 -6.39 19.30
CA ILE A 192 -4.65 -6.90 19.17
C ILE A 192 -4.89 -7.59 17.82
N VAL A 193 -4.39 -7.05 16.71
CA VAL A 193 -4.53 -7.72 15.40
C VAL A 193 -3.70 -9.00 15.30
N ALA A 194 -2.55 -9.09 15.98
CA ALA A 194 -1.79 -10.34 16.09
C ALA A 194 -2.57 -11.42 16.85
N ARG A 195 -3.26 -11.02 17.94
CA ARG A 195 -4.17 -11.91 18.70
C ARG A 195 -5.34 -12.38 17.83
N VAL A 196 -5.98 -11.47 17.08
CA VAL A 196 -7.06 -11.82 16.13
C VAL A 196 -6.56 -12.86 15.13
N ARG A 197 -5.41 -12.64 14.48
CA ARG A 197 -4.85 -13.59 13.52
C ARG A 197 -4.65 -14.98 14.13
N ALA A 198 -4.04 -15.06 15.32
CA ALA A 198 -3.80 -16.32 16.00
C ALA A 198 -5.11 -17.03 16.40
N ALA A 199 -6.12 -16.27 16.83
CA ALA A 199 -7.45 -16.76 17.17
C ALA A 199 -8.19 -17.28 15.93
N THR A 200 -8.17 -16.55 14.81
CA THR A 200 -8.73 -16.98 13.51
C THR A 200 -8.09 -18.30 13.04
N ALA A 201 -6.78 -18.44 13.16
CA ALA A 201 -6.10 -19.71 12.87
C ALA A 201 -6.62 -20.85 13.76
N GLY A 202 -6.92 -20.56 15.04
CA GLY A 202 -7.56 -21.51 15.96
C GLY A 202 -9.00 -21.87 15.56
N VAL A 203 -9.78 -20.91 15.08
CA VAL A 203 -11.14 -21.14 14.53
C VAL A 203 -11.07 -22.11 13.35
N LEU A 204 -10.19 -21.85 12.38
CA LEU A 204 -10.00 -22.73 11.22
C LEU A 204 -9.62 -24.16 11.63
N ARG A 205 -8.67 -24.32 12.57
CA ARG A 205 -8.27 -25.65 13.06
C ARG A 205 -9.42 -26.41 13.72
N ARG A 206 -10.28 -25.73 14.50
CA ARG A 206 -11.47 -26.36 15.11
C ARG A 206 -12.47 -26.82 14.06
N ARG A 207 -12.50 -26.20 12.89
CA ARG A 207 -13.31 -26.62 11.73
C ARG A 207 -12.66 -27.72 10.89
N GLY A 208 -11.49 -28.24 11.30
CA GLY A 208 -10.75 -29.24 10.53
C GLY A 208 -10.04 -28.67 9.30
N LEU A 209 -9.97 -27.35 9.17
CA LEU A 209 -9.28 -26.67 8.06
C LEU A 209 -7.81 -26.45 8.43
N SER A 210 -6.93 -26.56 7.43
CA SER A 210 -5.51 -26.24 7.61
C SER A 210 -5.34 -24.74 7.89
N SER A 211 -4.56 -24.41 8.93
CA SER A 211 -4.09 -23.05 9.18
C SER A 211 -2.59 -22.89 8.89
N ALA A 212 -1.98 -23.87 8.22
CA ALA A 212 -0.55 -23.89 7.92
C ALA A 212 -0.23 -23.16 6.61
N LEU A 213 -1.21 -23.00 5.72
CA LEU A 213 -1.05 -22.24 4.48
C LEU A 213 -1.11 -20.75 4.79
N VAL A 214 -0.09 -20.06 4.29
CA VAL A 214 0.08 -18.62 4.48
C VAL A 214 0.27 -18.01 3.08
N ALA A 215 -0.59 -17.06 2.73
CA ALA A 215 -0.56 -16.38 1.44
C ALA A 215 0.69 -15.49 1.27
N ASP A 216 0.84 -14.89 0.08
CA ASP A 216 1.92 -13.96 -0.25
C ASP A 216 2.10 -12.82 0.77
N GLU A 217 1.01 -12.42 1.42
CA GLU A 217 1.00 -11.32 2.38
C GLU A 217 0.98 -11.77 3.85
N GLY A 218 1.06 -13.06 4.13
CA GLY A 218 1.04 -13.56 5.50
C GLY A 218 -0.35 -13.91 6.05
N GLY A 219 -1.42 -13.61 5.29
CA GLY A 219 -2.79 -13.98 5.61
C GLY A 219 -2.99 -15.50 5.66
N LEU A 220 -3.94 -15.95 6.48
CA LEU A 220 -4.40 -17.34 6.50
C LEU A 220 -5.13 -17.64 5.20
N SER A 221 -5.13 -18.89 4.74
CA SER A 221 -6.01 -19.30 3.66
C SER A 221 -6.57 -20.70 3.91
N ALA A 222 -7.85 -20.86 3.58
CA ALA A 222 -8.57 -22.12 3.66
C ALA A 222 -9.73 -22.12 2.65
N PRO A 223 -10.17 -23.28 2.15
CA PRO A 223 -11.39 -23.36 1.39
C PRO A 223 -12.58 -23.02 2.30
N LEU A 224 -13.43 -22.10 1.84
CA LEU A 224 -14.65 -21.68 2.52
C LEU A 224 -15.84 -21.82 1.56
N PRO A 225 -17.08 -21.98 2.07
CA PRO A 225 -18.24 -22.25 1.23
C PRO A 225 -18.64 -21.08 0.31
N ASP A 226 -18.34 -19.85 0.72
CA ASP A 226 -18.64 -18.63 -0.04
C ASP A 226 -17.71 -17.48 0.41
N ASN A 227 -17.79 -16.35 -0.29
CA ASN A 227 -16.97 -15.17 0.01
C ASN A 227 -17.33 -14.52 1.35
N GLU A 228 -18.60 -14.56 1.75
CA GLU A 228 -19.05 -13.95 3.00
C GLU A 228 -18.51 -14.70 4.23
N ALA A 229 -18.36 -16.02 4.12
CA ALA A 229 -17.80 -16.87 5.15
C ALA A 229 -16.35 -16.47 5.52
N ALA A 230 -15.60 -15.85 4.60
CA ALA A 230 -14.27 -15.31 4.90
C ALA A 230 -14.36 -14.12 5.89
N VAL A 231 -15.32 -13.22 5.69
CA VAL A 231 -15.61 -12.12 6.62
C VAL A 231 -16.07 -12.66 7.97
N GLY A 232 -16.99 -13.63 7.94
CA GLY A 232 -17.52 -14.28 9.15
C GLY A 232 -16.42 -14.96 9.99
N VAL A 233 -15.50 -15.70 9.35
CA VAL A 233 -14.38 -16.36 10.04
C VAL A 233 -13.45 -15.37 10.73
N VAL A 234 -13.19 -14.22 10.13
CA VAL A 234 -12.38 -13.17 10.77
C VAL A 234 -13.13 -12.57 11.96
N CYS A 235 -14.44 -12.31 11.84
CA CYS A 235 -15.26 -11.83 12.96
C CYS A 235 -15.29 -12.82 14.13
N GLU A 236 -15.45 -14.12 13.85
CA GLU A 236 -15.34 -15.17 14.88
C GLU A 236 -13.94 -15.22 15.51
N GLY A 237 -12.90 -14.90 14.73
CA GLY A 237 -11.54 -14.74 15.24
C GLY A 237 -11.39 -13.57 16.21
N ILE A 238 -12.06 -12.44 15.93
CA ILE A 238 -12.12 -11.28 16.84
C ILE A 238 -12.78 -11.69 18.16
N ASP A 239 -13.94 -12.34 18.11
CA ASP A 239 -14.65 -12.83 19.31
C ASP A 239 -13.79 -13.85 20.08
N ALA A 240 -13.17 -14.80 19.38
CA ALA A 240 -12.29 -15.81 19.99
C ALA A 240 -11.00 -15.21 20.60
N ALA A 241 -10.61 -14.00 20.20
CA ALA A 241 -9.53 -13.24 20.81
C ALA A 241 -9.98 -12.48 22.08
N ASN A 242 -11.25 -12.60 22.48
CA ASN A 242 -11.91 -11.83 23.55
C ASN A 242 -11.88 -10.32 23.28
N LEU A 243 -12.14 -9.93 22.03
CA LEU A 243 -12.26 -8.55 21.58
C LEU A 243 -13.67 -8.36 21.01
N ARG A 244 -14.19 -7.13 21.08
CA ARG A 244 -15.55 -6.80 20.58
C ARG A 244 -15.47 -6.35 19.11
N PRO A 245 -16.12 -7.07 18.17
CA PRO A 245 -16.23 -6.63 16.79
C PRO A 245 -16.89 -5.24 16.69
N GLY A 246 -16.31 -4.35 15.89
CA GLY A 246 -16.77 -2.98 15.67
C GLY A 246 -16.47 -1.98 16.78
N VAL A 247 -15.98 -2.43 17.95
CA VAL A 247 -15.58 -1.55 19.06
C VAL A 247 -14.08 -1.61 19.30
N ASP A 248 -13.52 -2.81 19.46
CA ASP A 248 -12.08 -2.99 19.66
C ASP A 248 -11.39 -3.21 18.31
N VAL A 249 -12.01 -4.02 17.43
CA VAL A 249 -11.51 -4.36 16.10
C VAL A 249 -12.66 -4.37 15.09
N ALA A 250 -12.49 -3.64 13.99
CA ALA A 250 -13.37 -3.65 12.82
C ALA A 250 -12.73 -4.46 11.67
N VAL A 251 -13.46 -4.60 10.56
CA VAL A 251 -13.00 -5.34 9.37
C VAL A 251 -12.86 -4.42 8.17
N ALA A 252 -11.84 -4.65 7.36
CA ALA A 252 -11.75 -4.13 5.99
C ALA A 252 -11.69 -5.30 5.01
N VAL A 253 -12.20 -5.10 3.80
CA VAL A 253 -12.22 -6.15 2.77
C VAL A 253 -11.67 -5.59 1.46
N ASP A 254 -10.68 -6.28 0.92
CA ASP A 254 -10.18 -6.09 -0.44
C ASP A 254 -10.82 -7.14 -1.34
N LEU A 255 -11.68 -6.67 -2.24
CA LEU A 255 -12.41 -7.53 -3.16
C LEU A 255 -11.56 -7.84 -4.39
N ALA A 256 -10.74 -6.90 -4.86
CA ALA A 256 -10.08 -6.94 -6.16
C ALA A 256 -11.05 -7.34 -7.29
N ALA A 257 -12.23 -6.71 -7.35
CA ALA A 257 -13.34 -7.16 -8.21
C ALA A 257 -13.02 -7.11 -9.71
N SER A 258 -11.98 -6.41 -10.14
CA SER A 258 -11.44 -6.50 -11.52
C SER A 258 -11.05 -7.93 -11.91
N GLN A 259 -10.71 -8.81 -10.95
CA GLN A 259 -10.32 -10.20 -11.21
C GLN A 259 -11.49 -11.12 -11.58
N PHE A 260 -12.71 -10.73 -11.20
CA PHE A 260 -13.92 -11.53 -11.44
C PHE A 260 -15.09 -10.71 -11.98
N GLY A 261 -14.83 -9.46 -12.36
CA GLY A 261 -15.80 -8.50 -12.85
C GLY A 261 -15.41 -7.91 -14.19
N THR A 262 -16.34 -7.23 -14.83
CA THR A 262 -16.09 -6.51 -16.10
C THR A 262 -16.49 -5.05 -15.98
N ALA A 263 -15.92 -4.20 -16.83
CA ALA A 263 -16.30 -2.80 -16.96
C ALA A 263 -17.79 -2.60 -17.35
N GLN A 264 -18.47 -3.64 -17.85
CA GLN A 264 -19.91 -3.62 -18.16
C GLN A 264 -20.80 -3.94 -16.95
N GLY A 265 -20.22 -4.12 -15.76
CA GLY A 265 -20.98 -4.35 -14.52
C GLY A 265 -21.52 -5.78 -14.41
N ARG A 266 -20.73 -6.77 -14.84
CA ARG A 266 -21.03 -8.20 -14.64
C ARG A 266 -19.94 -8.83 -13.79
N TYR A 267 -20.34 -9.61 -12.78
CA TYR A 267 -19.46 -10.19 -11.78
C TYR A 267 -19.71 -11.68 -11.66
N HIS A 268 -18.66 -12.50 -11.75
CA HIS A 268 -18.73 -13.96 -11.70
C HIS A 268 -17.99 -14.49 -10.47
N LEU A 269 -18.75 -14.83 -9.43
CA LEU A 269 -18.24 -15.41 -8.18
C LEU A 269 -18.07 -16.92 -8.35
N ARG A 270 -16.86 -17.37 -8.65
CA ARG A 270 -16.56 -18.76 -8.97
C ARG A 270 -16.75 -19.67 -7.76
N CYS A 271 -16.44 -19.23 -6.54
CA CYS A 271 -16.63 -20.08 -5.35
C CYS A 271 -18.11 -20.35 -5.04
N GLU A 272 -19.01 -19.52 -5.57
CA GLU A 272 -20.47 -19.62 -5.38
C GLU A 272 -21.23 -20.07 -6.65
N ASP A 273 -20.51 -20.32 -7.76
CA ASP A 273 -21.06 -20.57 -9.10
C ASP A 273 -22.20 -19.60 -9.45
N ARG A 274 -21.91 -18.29 -9.28
CA ARG A 274 -22.92 -17.24 -9.39
C ARG A 274 -22.46 -16.10 -10.26
N GLU A 275 -23.32 -15.69 -11.19
CA GLU A 275 -23.20 -14.42 -11.88
C GLU A 275 -24.14 -13.39 -11.26
N LEU A 276 -23.65 -12.16 -11.14
CA LEU A 276 -24.38 -11.00 -10.63
C LEU A 276 -24.21 -9.85 -11.59
N ASP A 277 -25.24 -9.02 -11.73
CA ASP A 277 -25.07 -7.67 -12.24
C ASP A 277 -24.54 -6.73 -11.15
N ARG A 278 -24.22 -5.49 -11.55
CA ARG A 278 -23.69 -4.46 -10.65
C ARG A 278 -24.63 -4.18 -9.47
N ALA A 279 -25.94 -4.08 -9.71
CA ALA A 279 -26.89 -3.70 -8.68
C ALA A 279 -27.01 -4.82 -7.63
N GLU A 280 -27.06 -6.07 -8.09
CA GLU A 280 -27.06 -7.23 -7.21
C GLU A 280 -25.77 -7.35 -6.40
N TRP A 281 -24.62 -7.08 -7.03
CA TRP A 281 -23.32 -7.12 -6.35
C TRP A 281 -23.16 -6.04 -5.29
N LEU A 282 -23.47 -4.78 -5.62
CA LEU A 282 -23.44 -3.68 -4.66
C LEU A 282 -24.45 -3.85 -3.53
N GLY A 283 -25.65 -4.37 -3.84
CA GLY A 283 -26.66 -4.70 -2.83
C GLY A 283 -26.17 -5.76 -1.85
N ARG A 284 -25.42 -6.75 -2.34
CA ARG A 284 -24.79 -7.75 -1.48
C ARG A 284 -23.72 -7.16 -0.56
N LEU A 285 -22.84 -6.32 -1.10
CA LEU A 285 -21.81 -5.64 -0.30
C LEU A 285 -22.44 -4.72 0.76
N ALA A 286 -23.51 -4.00 0.43
CA ALA A 286 -24.25 -3.21 1.40
C ALA A 286 -24.80 -4.09 2.54
N ALA A 287 -25.37 -5.25 2.20
CA ALA A 287 -25.87 -6.19 3.18
C ALA A 287 -24.75 -6.82 4.05
N TRP A 288 -23.53 -6.96 3.52
CA TRP A 288 -22.36 -7.35 4.33
C TRP A 288 -22.01 -6.27 5.36
N CYS A 289 -22.00 -5.00 4.96
CA CYS A 289 -21.73 -3.88 5.87
C CYS A 289 -22.80 -3.72 6.96
N GLU A 290 -24.03 -4.17 6.73
CA GLU A 290 -25.08 -4.21 7.76
C GLU A 290 -24.86 -5.35 8.78
N ARG A 291 -24.33 -6.49 8.34
CA ARG A 291 -24.15 -7.70 9.17
C ARG A 291 -22.83 -7.74 9.94
N TYR A 292 -21.78 -7.17 9.37
CA TYR A 292 -20.42 -7.22 9.89
C TYR A 292 -19.89 -5.80 10.10
N PRO A 293 -18.96 -5.58 11.05
CA PRO A 293 -18.38 -4.27 11.31
C PRO A 293 -17.36 -3.88 10.24
N ILE A 294 -17.79 -3.79 8.98
CA ILE A 294 -16.95 -3.44 7.84
C ILE A 294 -16.82 -1.92 7.77
N VAL A 295 -15.60 -1.42 7.95
CA VAL A 295 -15.28 0.02 7.91
C VAL A 295 -14.61 0.45 6.61
N SER A 296 -14.12 -0.50 5.79
CA SER A 296 -13.51 -0.20 4.49
C SER A 296 -13.73 -1.34 3.50
N LEU A 297 -14.13 -0.98 2.27
CA LEU A 297 -14.21 -1.85 1.12
C LEU A 297 -13.27 -1.33 0.03
N GLU A 298 -12.40 -2.19 -0.48
CA GLU A 298 -11.39 -1.88 -1.49
C GLU A 298 -11.69 -2.60 -2.81
N ASP A 299 -11.61 -1.87 -3.92
CA ASP A 299 -11.84 -2.38 -5.28
C ASP A 299 -13.11 -3.21 -5.43
N VAL A 300 -14.23 -2.61 -4.99
CA VAL A 300 -15.58 -3.21 -5.04
C VAL A 300 -16.08 -3.51 -6.45
N LEU A 301 -15.52 -2.88 -7.48
CA LEU A 301 -15.95 -2.97 -8.88
C LEU A 301 -14.71 -3.03 -9.78
N HIS A 302 -14.90 -3.38 -11.05
CA HIS A 302 -13.82 -3.33 -12.05
C HIS A 302 -13.23 -1.91 -12.16
N GLU A 303 -11.91 -1.81 -12.40
CA GLU A 303 -11.14 -0.54 -12.39
C GLU A 303 -11.68 0.55 -13.33
N ASP A 304 -12.28 0.15 -14.46
CA ASP A 304 -12.87 1.06 -15.44
C ASP A 304 -14.42 1.19 -15.37
N ASP A 305 -15.09 0.60 -14.36
CA ASP A 305 -16.54 0.78 -14.14
C ASP A 305 -16.85 2.11 -13.41
N TRP A 306 -16.46 3.25 -13.99
CA TRP A 306 -16.62 4.58 -13.37
C TRP A 306 -18.07 4.93 -12.99
N ALA A 307 -19.03 4.48 -13.79
CA ALA A 307 -20.45 4.67 -13.50
C ALA A 307 -20.83 3.88 -12.24
N GLY A 308 -20.39 2.62 -12.15
CA GLY A 308 -20.60 1.81 -10.97
C GLY A 308 -19.90 2.34 -9.73
N TRP A 309 -18.67 2.86 -9.84
CA TRP A 309 -17.98 3.45 -8.69
C TRP A 309 -18.70 4.69 -8.14
N THR A 310 -19.34 5.48 -9.01
CA THR A 310 -20.20 6.59 -8.60
C THR A 310 -21.48 6.08 -7.92
N GLU A 311 -22.07 5.01 -8.45
CA GLU A 311 -23.24 4.34 -7.86
C GLU A 311 -22.92 3.70 -6.50
N ALA A 312 -21.75 3.09 -6.34
CA ALA A 312 -21.28 2.51 -5.09
C ALA A 312 -21.17 3.55 -3.97
N VAL A 313 -20.80 4.79 -4.31
CA VAL A 313 -20.85 5.92 -3.37
C VAL A 313 -22.29 6.24 -2.96
N THR A 314 -23.32 5.93 -3.74
CA THR A 314 -24.71 6.15 -3.30
C THR A 314 -25.29 4.97 -2.53
N VAL A 315 -24.89 3.74 -2.89
CA VAL A 315 -25.49 2.50 -2.36
C VAL A 315 -24.83 2.04 -1.06
N LEU A 316 -23.52 2.15 -0.95
CA LEU A 316 -22.78 1.67 0.23
C LEU A 316 -22.91 2.66 1.40
N PRO A 317 -22.88 2.19 2.65
CA PRO A 317 -23.06 3.04 3.83
C PRO A 317 -22.06 4.20 3.91
N ASP A 318 -22.53 5.38 4.34
CA ASP A 318 -21.69 6.58 4.46
C ASP A 318 -20.50 6.40 5.40
N GLN A 319 -20.62 5.55 6.42
CA GLN A 319 -19.55 5.29 7.39
C GLN A 319 -18.49 4.30 6.87
N CYS A 320 -18.69 3.73 5.68
CA CYS A 320 -17.74 2.83 5.06
C CYS A 320 -16.78 3.61 4.14
N GLN A 321 -15.49 3.39 4.33
CA GLN A 321 -14.47 3.82 3.38
C GLN A 321 -14.61 2.99 2.09
N LEU A 322 -14.64 3.67 0.96
CA LEU A 322 -14.62 3.11 -0.38
C LEU A 322 -13.25 3.44 -0.98
N LEU A 323 -12.36 2.45 -0.96
CA LEU A 323 -10.94 2.57 -1.25
C LEU A 323 -10.67 2.11 -2.69
N GLY A 324 -10.12 2.99 -3.52
CA GLY A 324 -9.67 2.64 -4.87
C GLY A 324 -8.19 2.29 -4.90
N ASP A 325 -7.87 1.08 -5.33
CA ASP A 325 -6.51 0.62 -5.66
C ASP A 325 -6.32 0.58 -7.17
N ASP A 326 -6.81 -0.44 -7.87
CA ASP A 326 -6.75 -0.54 -9.33
C ASP A 326 -7.51 0.64 -9.99
N LEU A 327 -8.61 1.09 -9.37
CA LEU A 327 -9.37 2.27 -9.82
C LEU A 327 -8.46 3.49 -10.05
N PHE A 328 -7.50 3.72 -9.16
CA PHE A 328 -6.63 4.89 -9.22
C PHE A 328 -5.22 4.57 -9.69
N ALA A 329 -4.75 3.33 -9.52
CA ALA A 329 -3.43 2.83 -9.88
C ALA A 329 -2.28 3.76 -9.45
N THR A 330 -2.44 4.45 -8.32
CA THR A 330 -1.54 5.54 -7.88
C THR A 330 -1.22 6.55 -9.02
N HIS A 331 -2.23 6.93 -9.81
CA HIS A 331 -2.12 7.83 -10.95
C HIS A 331 -2.91 9.12 -10.72
N VAL A 332 -2.23 10.27 -10.69
CA VAL A 332 -2.83 11.57 -10.30
C VAL A 332 -4.02 11.97 -11.16
N GLU A 333 -4.00 11.73 -12.47
CA GLU A 333 -5.13 12.11 -13.34
C GLU A 333 -6.36 11.23 -13.09
N ARG A 334 -6.19 9.96 -12.71
CA ARG A 334 -7.31 9.08 -12.36
C ARG A 334 -7.90 9.47 -11.02
N VAL A 335 -7.06 9.90 -10.07
CA VAL A 335 -7.52 10.48 -8.80
C VAL A 335 -8.34 11.75 -9.06
N ARG A 336 -7.87 12.66 -9.93
CA ARG A 336 -8.62 13.86 -10.32
C ARG A 336 -9.95 13.52 -10.98
N GLU A 337 -9.97 12.52 -11.85
CA GLU A 337 -11.20 12.03 -12.46
C GLU A 337 -12.16 11.46 -11.40
N GLY A 338 -11.67 10.67 -10.45
CA GLY A 338 -12.47 10.18 -9.33
C GLY A 338 -13.05 11.28 -8.46
N ILE A 339 -12.25 12.30 -8.14
CA ILE A 339 -12.70 13.49 -7.42
C ILE A 339 -13.82 14.20 -8.20
N ALA A 340 -13.63 14.41 -9.50
CA ALA A 340 -14.62 15.07 -10.36
C ALA A 340 -15.93 14.29 -10.47
N ARG A 341 -15.85 12.95 -10.54
CA ARG A 341 -17.00 12.04 -10.64
C ARG A 341 -17.63 11.70 -9.30
N ARG A 342 -16.96 12.01 -8.18
CA ARG A 342 -17.29 11.50 -6.83
C ARG A 342 -17.29 9.98 -6.79
N ALA A 343 -16.29 9.37 -7.40
CA ALA A 343 -16.03 7.94 -7.37
C ALA A 343 -15.01 7.65 -6.25
N ALA A 344 -15.37 6.80 -5.29
CA ALA A 344 -14.60 6.49 -4.08
C ALA A 344 -14.42 7.67 -3.10
N ASN A 345 -13.93 7.37 -1.89
CA ASN A 345 -13.59 8.37 -0.86
C ASN A 345 -12.21 8.16 -0.24
N ALA A 346 -11.45 7.16 -0.71
CA ALA A 346 -10.06 6.94 -0.34
C ALA A 346 -9.26 6.34 -1.50
N VAL A 347 -7.93 6.54 -1.47
CA VAL A 347 -6.98 6.01 -2.46
C VAL A 347 -5.92 5.15 -1.78
N LEU A 348 -5.65 3.98 -2.38
CA LEU A 348 -4.49 3.17 -2.05
C LEU A 348 -3.28 3.67 -2.85
N VAL A 349 -2.17 3.90 -2.16
CA VAL A 349 -0.96 4.48 -2.73
C VAL A 349 0.17 3.47 -2.65
N LYS A 350 0.58 2.99 -3.82
CA LYS A 350 1.70 2.06 -4.02
C LYS A 350 2.77 2.77 -4.84
N PRO A 351 3.90 3.19 -4.24
CA PRO A 351 4.91 3.98 -4.94
C PRO A 351 5.45 3.37 -6.23
N ASN A 352 5.47 2.04 -6.35
CA ASN A 352 5.91 1.36 -7.56
C ASN A 352 4.90 1.45 -8.72
N GLN A 353 3.61 1.67 -8.46
CA GLN A 353 2.62 1.99 -9.50
C GLN A 353 2.84 3.38 -10.10
N ALA A 354 3.38 4.32 -9.32
CA ALA A 354 3.72 5.67 -9.77
C ALA A 354 5.11 5.77 -10.40
N GLY A 355 6.04 4.91 -9.97
CA GLY A 355 7.42 4.81 -10.47
C GLY A 355 8.42 5.81 -9.89
N THR A 356 7.97 6.93 -9.31
CA THR A 356 8.82 7.86 -8.54
C THR A 356 8.16 8.26 -7.23
N LEU A 357 8.96 8.61 -6.22
CA LEU A 357 8.44 9.14 -4.97
C LEU A 357 7.70 10.47 -5.17
N THR A 358 8.15 11.31 -6.11
CA THR A 358 7.48 12.59 -6.42
C THR A 358 6.09 12.37 -7.03
N ARG A 359 5.91 11.41 -7.94
CA ARG A 359 4.58 11.06 -8.48
C ARG A 359 3.67 10.46 -7.40
N ALA A 360 4.18 9.54 -6.59
CA ALA A 360 3.43 8.91 -5.51
C ALA A 360 2.99 9.94 -4.45
N GLU A 361 3.89 10.84 -4.04
CA GLU A 361 3.55 11.91 -3.10
C GLU A 361 2.49 12.85 -3.69
N ARG A 362 2.58 13.19 -4.99
CA ARG A 362 1.57 14.03 -5.65
C ARG A 362 0.17 13.43 -5.56
N VAL A 363 0.04 12.12 -5.72
CA VAL A 363 -1.25 11.41 -5.53
C VAL A 363 -1.75 11.59 -4.10
N VAL A 364 -0.89 11.38 -3.10
CA VAL A 364 -1.25 11.57 -1.70
C VAL A 364 -1.74 13.00 -1.45
N ARG A 365 -1.02 14.02 -1.96
CA ARG A 365 -1.36 15.43 -1.79
C ARG A 365 -2.65 15.82 -2.50
N GLU A 366 -2.87 15.34 -3.72
CA GLU A 366 -4.08 15.60 -4.48
C GLU A 366 -5.30 15.01 -3.75
N ALA A 367 -5.22 13.75 -3.31
CA ALA A 367 -6.26 13.09 -2.54
C ALA A 367 -6.56 13.80 -1.21
N GLN A 368 -5.51 14.09 -0.42
CA GLN A 368 -5.66 14.81 0.86
C GLN A 368 -6.28 16.20 0.68
N SER A 369 -5.90 16.94 -0.36
CA SER A 369 -6.45 18.27 -0.62
C SER A 369 -7.92 18.25 -1.04
N ALA A 370 -8.38 17.15 -1.64
CA ALA A 370 -9.78 16.88 -1.95
C ALA A 370 -10.55 16.20 -0.80
N GLY A 371 -9.90 15.94 0.34
CA GLY A 371 -10.51 15.31 1.51
C GLY A 371 -10.71 13.80 1.39
N LEU A 372 -10.04 13.13 0.45
CA LEU A 372 -10.02 11.67 0.36
C LEU A 372 -9.08 11.09 1.42
N GLY A 373 -9.45 9.93 1.96
CA GLY A 373 -8.54 9.11 2.78
C GLY A 373 -7.36 8.62 1.94
N THR A 374 -6.21 8.44 2.59
CA THR A 374 -5.01 7.91 1.91
C THR A 374 -4.48 6.69 2.66
N VAL A 375 -4.21 5.62 1.95
CA VAL A 375 -3.66 4.38 2.52
C VAL A 375 -2.36 4.07 1.80
N VAL A 376 -1.22 4.10 2.50
CA VAL A 376 0.06 3.69 1.90
C VAL A 376 0.16 2.16 1.96
N SER A 377 0.47 1.52 0.83
CA SER A 377 0.39 0.07 0.71
C SER A 377 1.64 -0.59 0.14
N ALA A 378 1.96 -1.76 0.69
CA ALA A 378 2.92 -2.69 0.10
C ALA A 378 2.36 -3.35 -1.18
N ARG A 379 3.19 -4.21 -1.80
CA ARG A 379 2.79 -5.15 -2.85
C ARG A 379 2.91 -6.59 -2.37
N SER A 380 2.30 -7.54 -3.08
CA SER A 380 2.39 -8.96 -2.75
C SER A 380 3.81 -9.54 -2.88
N GLY A 381 4.65 -9.03 -3.78
CA GLY A 381 6.10 -9.21 -3.73
C GLY A 381 6.76 -8.04 -3.01
N ASP A 382 7.25 -8.27 -1.79
CA ASP A 382 7.84 -7.22 -0.97
C ASP A 382 9.25 -7.64 -0.51
N THR A 383 9.98 -6.76 0.17
CA THR A 383 11.37 -6.96 0.56
C THR A 383 11.56 -6.66 2.04
N GLU A 384 12.78 -6.85 2.55
CA GLU A 384 13.16 -6.47 3.91
C GLU A 384 13.19 -4.95 4.15
N ASP A 385 13.07 -4.13 3.10
CA ASP A 385 13.11 -2.68 3.24
C ASP A 385 11.93 -2.12 4.04
N THR A 386 12.19 -1.09 4.82
CA THR A 386 11.20 -0.48 5.72
C THR A 386 10.79 0.93 5.31
N TRP A 387 11.33 1.48 4.23
CA TRP A 387 11.11 2.87 3.80
C TRP A 387 9.63 3.23 3.66
N LEU A 388 8.77 2.25 3.37
CA LEU A 388 7.32 2.45 3.23
C LEU A 388 6.66 2.90 4.55
N ALA A 389 7.13 2.42 5.70
CA ALA A 389 6.69 2.91 6.99
C ALA A 389 7.02 4.40 7.17
N ASP A 390 8.23 4.80 6.79
CA ASP A 390 8.65 6.20 6.79
C ASP A 390 7.83 7.05 5.81
N LEU A 391 7.41 6.52 4.66
CA LEU A 391 6.50 7.20 3.73
C LEU A 391 5.12 7.42 4.37
N ALA A 392 4.53 6.39 4.99
CA ALA A 392 3.21 6.47 5.62
C ALA A 392 3.16 7.54 6.72
N VAL A 393 4.23 7.64 7.53
CA VAL A 393 4.36 8.67 8.57
C VAL A 393 4.69 10.04 7.97
N GLY A 394 5.67 10.10 7.06
CA GLY A 394 6.18 11.35 6.48
C GLY A 394 5.16 12.07 5.61
N TRP A 395 4.33 11.32 4.86
CA TRP A 395 3.22 11.85 4.07
C TRP A 395 1.93 12.02 4.87
N ARG A 396 1.95 11.68 6.16
CA ARG A 396 0.79 11.71 7.06
C ARG A 396 -0.42 11.00 6.44
N ALA A 397 -0.19 9.82 5.86
CA ALA A 397 -1.22 9.10 5.11
C ALA A 397 -2.45 8.78 5.98
N GLY A 398 -2.24 8.55 7.28
CA GLY A 398 -3.30 8.23 8.24
C GLY A 398 -3.59 6.73 8.30
N GLN A 399 -3.40 5.98 7.21
CA GLN A 399 -3.60 4.53 7.17
C GLN A 399 -2.45 3.81 6.44
N VAL A 400 -2.25 2.53 6.77
CA VAL A 400 -1.21 1.69 6.16
C VAL A 400 -1.69 0.24 5.96
N LYS A 401 -1.41 -0.35 4.79
CA LYS A 401 -1.74 -1.74 4.42
C LYS A 401 -0.46 -2.46 3.95
N VAL A 402 0.18 -3.24 4.83
CA VAL A 402 1.46 -3.93 4.48
C VAL A 402 1.42 -5.43 4.77
N GLY A 403 0.23 -6.02 4.70
CA GLY A 403 0.01 -7.45 4.91
C GLY A 403 -0.24 -7.85 6.36
N SER A 404 0.07 -9.10 6.69
CA SER A 404 -0.22 -9.71 7.98
C SER A 404 0.89 -9.48 9.01
N THR A 405 0.71 -10.01 10.24
CA THR A 405 1.74 -10.02 11.29
C THR A 405 2.71 -11.22 11.15
N MET A 406 2.89 -11.72 9.93
CA MET A 406 3.74 -12.86 9.60
C MET A 406 4.53 -12.54 8.33
N ARG A 407 5.65 -13.25 8.17
CA ARG A 407 6.64 -13.07 7.08
C ARG A 407 7.46 -11.78 7.25
N SER A 408 8.78 -11.92 7.18
CA SER A 408 9.73 -10.89 7.61
C SER A 408 9.64 -9.60 6.78
N GLU A 409 9.31 -9.70 5.50
CA GLU A 409 9.08 -8.56 4.61
C GLU A 409 7.91 -7.69 5.06
N ARG A 410 6.90 -8.28 5.74
CA ARG A 410 5.74 -7.57 6.30
C ARG A 410 6.08 -7.01 7.66
N THR A 411 6.58 -7.88 8.55
CA THR A 411 6.91 -7.51 9.92
C THR A 411 8.04 -6.49 10.01
N ALA A 412 8.91 -6.37 9.00
CA ALA A 412 9.91 -5.31 8.94
C ALA A 412 9.27 -3.91 8.98
N LYS A 413 8.17 -3.67 8.24
CA LYS A 413 7.45 -2.39 8.25
C LYS A 413 6.72 -2.17 9.58
N TRP A 414 6.12 -3.21 10.13
CA TRP A 414 5.51 -3.18 11.46
C TRP A 414 6.52 -2.83 12.55
N ASN A 415 7.69 -3.48 12.55
CA ASN A 415 8.78 -3.20 13.48
C ASN A 415 9.32 -1.79 13.33
N ARG A 416 9.40 -1.27 12.09
CA ARG A 416 9.79 0.12 11.85
C ARG A 416 8.79 1.10 12.45
N LEU A 417 7.48 0.86 12.32
CA LEU A 417 6.46 1.72 12.93
C LEU A 417 6.47 1.64 14.47
N LEU A 418 6.76 0.46 15.05
CA LEU A 418 6.98 0.30 16.49
C LEU A 418 8.22 1.06 16.98
N GLU A 419 9.32 0.99 16.23
CA GLU A 419 10.55 1.75 16.50
C GLU A 419 10.26 3.27 16.47
N LEU A 420 9.54 3.74 15.46
CA LEU A 420 9.13 5.13 15.37
C LEU A 420 8.26 5.55 16.55
N GLU A 421 7.28 4.73 16.95
CA GLU A 421 6.49 5.00 18.15
C GLU A 421 7.36 5.12 19.41
N HIS A 422 8.29 4.19 19.59
CA HIS A 422 9.22 4.18 20.71
C HIS A 422 10.05 5.47 20.77
N ASP A 423 10.67 5.86 19.65
CA ASP A 423 11.51 7.04 19.54
C ASP A 423 10.73 8.35 19.74
N LEU A 424 9.49 8.40 19.25
CA LEU A 424 8.63 9.57 19.37
C LEU A 424 8.03 9.71 20.78
N GLY A 425 7.85 8.62 21.51
CA GLY A 425 7.20 8.58 22.81
C GLY A 425 5.85 9.32 22.80
N ARG A 426 5.66 10.26 23.72
CA ARG A 426 4.42 11.06 23.82
C ARG A 426 4.10 11.94 22.59
N ASN A 427 5.05 12.10 21.67
CA ASN A 427 4.84 12.85 20.44
C ASN A 427 4.19 12.00 19.34
N ALA A 428 4.11 10.68 19.50
CA ALA A 428 3.35 9.80 18.61
C ALA A 428 1.86 9.84 18.96
N VAL A 429 1.03 9.85 17.93
CA VAL A 429 -0.43 9.69 18.04
C VAL A 429 -0.86 8.71 16.95
N LEU A 430 -1.50 7.61 17.35
CA LEU A 430 -2.15 6.71 16.41
C LEU A 430 -3.33 7.42 15.75
N ALA A 431 -3.46 7.28 14.43
CA ALA A 431 -4.59 7.82 13.71
C ALA A 431 -5.90 7.13 14.13
N GLY A 432 -6.96 7.90 14.37
CA GLY A 432 -8.20 7.36 14.92
C GLY A 432 -9.20 6.87 13.85
N PRO A 433 -10.31 6.25 14.29
CA PRO A 433 -11.33 5.71 13.40
C PRO A 433 -12.12 6.77 12.63
N GLU A 434 -11.98 8.06 12.97
CA GLU A 434 -12.54 9.17 12.20
C GLU A 434 -12.01 9.29 10.77
N LEU A 435 -10.94 8.55 10.45
CA LEU A 435 -10.44 8.41 9.09
C LEU A 435 -11.36 7.55 8.20
N PHE A 436 -12.24 6.74 8.79
CA PHE A 436 -13.17 5.89 8.04
C PHE A 436 -14.50 6.63 7.79
N GLY A 437 -15.07 6.41 6.60
CA GLY A 437 -16.34 6.98 6.18
C GLY A 437 -16.23 8.30 5.42
N ARG A 438 -17.38 8.82 4.99
CA ARG A 438 -17.54 10.04 4.20
C ARG A 438 -17.68 11.24 5.12
N SER A 439 -16.56 11.79 5.58
CA SER A 439 -16.57 13.11 6.24
C SER A 439 -15.67 14.10 5.51
N THR A 440 -16.31 14.94 4.70
CA THR A 440 -15.82 16.28 4.36
C THR A 440 -16.00 17.21 5.57
N SER A 441 -15.15 17.06 6.59
CA SER A 441 -14.84 18.17 7.52
C SER A 441 -13.68 17.84 8.46
N VAL A 442 -12.45 18.08 8.00
CA VAL A 442 -11.34 18.35 8.94
C VAL A 442 -11.52 19.79 9.45
N SER A 443 -12.48 19.99 10.35
CA SER A 443 -12.62 21.22 11.14
C SER A 443 -12.85 20.84 12.61
N GLY A 444 -11.82 20.29 13.25
CA GLY A 444 -11.97 19.96 14.66
C GLY A 444 -10.86 19.18 15.34
N VAL A 445 -9.59 19.32 14.96
CA VAL A 445 -8.54 19.00 15.94
C VAL A 445 -8.52 20.16 16.93
N ARG A 446 -9.18 19.99 18.07
CA ARG A 446 -9.05 20.92 19.19
C ARG A 446 -7.57 21.04 19.56
N SER A 447 -7.15 22.30 19.66
CA SER A 447 -5.84 22.84 20.08
C SER A 447 -5.05 21.97 21.05
#